data_AF-A0A965PBP4-F1
#
_entry.id   AF-A0A965PBP4-F1
#
_cell.length_a   1.000
_cell.length_b   1.000
_cell.length_c   1.000
_cell.angle_alpha   90.00
_cell.angle_beta   90.00
_cell.angle_gamma   90.00
#
_symmetry.space_group_name_H-M   'P 1'
#
loop_
_entity.id
_entity.type
_entity.pdbx_description
1 polymer ?
#
loop_
_entity_poly.entity_id
_entity_poly.type
_entity_poly.pdbx_seq_one_letter_code
_entity_poly.pdbx_strand_id
1 'polypeptide(L)'
;MKIIKTRFNITKLPAGKVVRQFDIDNIAEKSFVKKFGDKPAYMGYGMEGSGSLAARDYAEKVANRVYFKKLKSELIKTRKITATGVKSLKSSGTKITKTGLRIGKARGAMKADIIARTEADTAMDRIMERYTTRKAKSFRSAEVKPRFISNENKAAMGFTTERKFAPSAKVATQEDIYALARSERKVKYKKPKIKTSKSNFQTEFKSYISKEFKL
;
A
#
# COMPACT_ATOMS: atom_id res chain seq x y z
N MET A 1 -48.41 23.57 34.90
CA MET A 1 -47.26 23.15 34.08
C MET A 1 -47.69 23.11 32.61
N LYS A 2 -47.13 23.95 31.74
CA LYS A 2 -47.50 23.98 30.31
C LYS A 2 -46.60 23.03 29.53
N ILE A 3 -47.19 21.99 28.95
CA ILE A 3 -46.50 21.00 28.09
C ILE A 3 -46.18 21.68 26.76
N ILE A 4 -44.90 21.91 26.48
CA ILE A 4 -44.44 22.46 25.20
C ILE A 4 -44.58 21.36 24.15
N LYS A 5 -45.61 21.47 23.29
CA LYS A 5 -45.76 20.60 22.12
C LYS A 5 -44.68 20.97 21.09
N THR A 6 -43.74 20.06 20.84
CA THR A 6 -42.70 20.23 19.81
C THR A 6 -43.34 20.33 18.42
N ARG A 7 -42.98 21.36 17.64
CA ARG A 7 -43.54 21.70 16.31
C ARG A 7 -43.18 20.74 15.17
N PHE A 8 -42.54 19.61 15.45
CA PHE A 8 -42.06 18.68 14.42
C PHE A 8 -42.83 17.37 14.50
N ASN A 9 -43.43 16.95 13.38
CA ASN A 9 -44.04 15.63 13.25
C ASN A 9 -42.93 14.57 13.34
N ILE A 10 -42.89 13.86 14.48
CA ILE A 10 -41.99 12.73 14.68
C ILE A 10 -42.55 11.55 13.87
N THR A 11 -42.11 11.43 12.61
CA THR A 11 -42.35 10.23 11.80
C THR A 11 -41.45 9.12 12.31
N LYS A 12 -42.02 8.12 12.98
CA LYS A 12 -41.28 6.93 13.41
C LYS A 12 -40.78 6.20 12.16
N LEU A 13 -39.47 6.11 11.99
CA LEU A 13 -38.88 5.28 10.94
C LEU A 13 -39.22 3.81 11.21
N PRO A 14 -39.48 3.01 10.17
CA PRO A 14 -39.72 1.58 10.34
C PRO A 14 -38.50 0.95 11.02
N ALA A 15 -38.75 0.03 11.96
CA ALA A 15 -37.69 -0.69 12.65
C ALA A 15 -36.77 -1.34 11.61
N GLY A 16 -35.51 -0.89 11.56
CA GLY A 16 -34.51 -1.49 10.71
C GLY A 16 -34.38 -2.97 11.08
N LYS A 17 -34.53 -3.87 10.10
CA LYS A 17 -34.27 -5.30 10.30
C LYS A 17 -32.81 -5.45 10.70
N VAL A 18 -32.55 -5.60 11.99
CA VAL A 18 -31.21 -5.89 12.51
C VAL A 18 -30.90 -7.32 12.10
N VAL A 19 -29.93 -7.48 11.20
CA VAL A 19 -29.41 -8.80 10.82
C VAL A 19 -28.79 -9.41 12.07
N ARG A 20 -29.35 -10.51 12.57
CA ARG A 20 -28.80 -11.21 13.73
C ARG A 20 -27.66 -12.10 13.25
N GLN A 21 -26.67 -12.33 14.11
CA GLN A 21 -25.55 -13.22 13.81
C GLN A 21 -26.03 -14.63 13.39
N PHE A 22 -27.05 -15.16 14.09
CA PHE A 22 -27.68 -16.44 13.78
C PHE A 22 -28.21 -16.54 12.32
N ASP A 23 -28.75 -15.46 11.77
CA ASP A 23 -29.26 -15.46 10.39
C ASP A 23 -28.10 -15.56 9.39
N ILE A 24 -26.95 -14.93 9.70
CA ILE A 24 -25.73 -14.97 8.88
C ILE A 24 -25.14 -16.39 8.91
N ASP A 25 -25.13 -17.02 10.09
CA ASP A 25 -24.60 -18.36 10.28
C ASP A 25 -25.42 -19.38 9.47
N ASN A 26 -26.76 -19.30 9.55
CA ASN A 26 -27.66 -20.13 8.74
C ASN A 26 -27.49 -19.93 7.22
N ILE A 27 -27.24 -18.69 6.78
CA ILE A 27 -27.02 -18.40 5.36
C ILE A 27 -25.69 -18.99 4.89
N ALA A 28 -24.63 -18.87 5.70
CA ALA A 28 -23.32 -19.44 5.41
C ALA A 28 -23.35 -20.98 5.38
N GLU A 29 -24.11 -21.60 6.29
CA GLU A 29 -24.29 -23.05 6.29
C GLU A 29 -25.06 -23.54 5.07
N LYS A 30 -26.16 -22.88 4.70
CA LYS A 30 -26.91 -23.20 3.48
C LYS A 30 -26.05 -23.05 2.22
N SER A 31 -25.25 -21.99 2.15
CA SER A 31 -24.36 -21.75 1.01
C SER A 31 -23.25 -22.80 0.93
N PHE A 32 -22.71 -23.20 2.09
CA PHE A 32 -21.70 -24.26 2.20
C PHE A 32 -22.28 -25.59 1.74
N VAL A 33 -23.42 -26.01 2.27
CA VAL A 33 -24.07 -27.28 1.91
C VAL A 33 -24.36 -27.34 0.41
N LYS A 34 -24.86 -26.24 -0.16
CA LYS A 34 -25.10 -26.15 -1.62
C LYS A 34 -23.84 -26.35 -2.46
N LYS A 35 -22.67 -25.96 -1.97
CA LYS A 35 -21.42 -25.95 -2.75
C LYS A 35 -20.55 -27.19 -2.53
N PHE A 36 -20.49 -27.66 -1.29
CA PHE A 36 -19.61 -28.73 -0.85
C PHE A 36 -20.36 -30.03 -0.51
N GLY A 37 -21.70 -30.01 -0.53
CA GLY A 37 -22.54 -31.12 -0.07
C GLY A 37 -22.71 -31.11 1.45
N ASP A 38 -23.26 -32.19 1.99
CA ASP A 38 -23.40 -32.33 3.43
C ASP A 38 -22.05 -32.19 4.11
N LYS A 39 -22.00 -31.31 5.11
CA LYS A 39 -20.80 -31.03 5.89
C LYS A 39 -20.33 -32.37 6.45
N PRO A 40 -19.10 -32.84 6.16
CA PRO A 40 -18.67 -34.14 6.64
C PRO A 40 -18.72 -34.11 8.16
N ALA A 41 -19.58 -34.93 8.75
CA ALA A 41 -19.64 -35.17 10.20
C ALA A 41 -18.39 -35.92 10.71
N TYR A 42 -17.36 -36.06 9.87
CA TYR A 42 -16.37 -37.12 9.92
C TYR A 42 -14.95 -36.55 9.97
N MET A 43 -14.12 -37.19 10.80
CA MET A 43 -12.69 -36.95 11.06
C MET A 43 -12.29 -36.12 12.28
N GLY A 44 -13.10 -36.05 13.35
CA GLY A 44 -12.62 -35.57 14.66
C GLY A 44 -12.22 -34.08 14.74
N TYR A 45 -12.32 -33.33 13.64
CA TYR A 45 -12.23 -31.88 13.62
C TYR A 45 -13.58 -31.30 14.03
N GLY A 46 -13.60 -30.41 15.02
CA GLY A 46 -14.83 -29.73 15.45
C GLY A 46 -15.58 -29.08 14.28
N MET A 47 -16.90 -28.94 14.42
CA MET A 47 -17.83 -28.47 13.36
C MET A 47 -17.45 -27.15 12.67
N GLU A 48 -16.64 -26.32 13.31
CA GLU A 48 -16.12 -25.05 12.78
C GLU A 48 -14.87 -25.23 11.91
N GLY A 49 -14.07 -26.27 12.18
CA GLY A 49 -12.77 -26.51 11.57
C GLY A 49 -12.86 -27.10 10.16
N SER A 50 -13.68 -28.14 9.96
CA SER A 50 -13.81 -28.85 8.68
C SER A 50 -14.39 -27.96 7.57
N GLY A 51 -15.47 -27.22 7.88
CA GLY A 51 -16.08 -26.28 6.93
C GLY A 51 -15.15 -25.13 6.55
N SER A 52 -14.38 -24.62 7.52
CA SER A 52 -13.41 -23.57 7.26
C SER A 52 -12.23 -24.04 6.40
N LEU A 53 -11.81 -25.29 6.56
CA LEU A 53 -10.71 -25.86 5.77
C LEU A 53 -11.13 -26.08 4.31
N ALA A 54 -12.32 -26.65 4.08
CA ALA A 54 -12.87 -26.84 2.74
C ALA A 54 -13.11 -25.49 2.02
N ALA A 55 -13.66 -24.51 2.74
CA ALA A 55 -13.83 -23.15 2.21
C ALA A 55 -12.49 -22.50 1.86
N ARG A 56 -11.44 -22.71 2.68
CA ARG A 56 -10.10 -22.17 2.44
C ARG A 56 -9.44 -22.76 1.20
N ASP A 57 -9.46 -24.07 1.03
CA ASP A 57 -8.88 -24.73 -0.15
C ASP A 57 -9.58 -24.26 -1.44
N TYR A 58 -10.90 -24.12 -1.40
CA TYR A 58 -11.64 -23.54 -2.51
C TYR A 58 -11.30 -22.07 -2.76
N ALA A 59 -11.19 -21.27 -1.69
CA ALA A 59 -10.84 -19.87 -1.78
C ALA A 59 -9.45 -19.68 -2.40
N GLU A 60 -8.47 -20.51 -2.03
CA GLU A 60 -7.12 -20.48 -2.57
C GLU A 60 -7.09 -20.82 -4.07
N LYS A 61 -7.85 -21.85 -4.50
CA LYS A 61 -7.99 -22.18 -5.93
C LYS A 61 -8.56 -21.03 -6.74
N VAL A 62 -9.58 -20.33 -6.22
CA VAL A 62 -10.17 -19.18 -6.91
C VAL A 62 -9.23 -17.98 -6.87
N ALA A 63 -8.59 -17.69 -5.74
CA ALA A 63 -7.62 -16.61 -5.58
C ALA A 63 -6.47 -16.77 -6.57
N ASN A 64 -5.90 -17.97 -6.72
CA ASN A 64 -4.86 -18.26 -7.71
C ASN A 64 -5.33 -17.97 -9.14
N ARG A 65 -6.56 -18.40 -9.50
CA ARG A 65 -7.13 -18.13 -10.82
C ARG A 65 -7.30 -16.63 -11.07
N VAL A 66 -7.80 -15.89 -10.09
CA VAL A 66 -8.00 -14.44 -10.16
C VAL A 66 -6.65 -13.73 -10.27
N TYR A 67 -5.68 -14.12 -9.45
CA TYR A 67 -4.32 -13.60 -9.45
C TYR A 67 -3.70 -13.69 -10.84
N PHE A 68 -3.60 -14.90 -11.42
CA PHE A 68 -2.95 -15.07 -12.73
C PHE A 68 -3.69 -14.36 -13.86
N LYS A 69 -5.03 -14.35 -13.83
CA LYS A 69 -5.84 -13.62 -14.81
C LYS A 69 -5.58 -12.11 -14.71
N LYS A 70 -5.58 -11.57 -13.49
CA LYS A 70 -5.36 -10.13 -13.24
C LYS A 70 -3.94 -9.72 -13.56
N LEU A 71 -2.95 -10.49 -13.11
CA LEU A 71 -1.53 -10.29 -13.38
C LEU A 71 -1.25 -10.23 -14.88
N LYS A 72 -1.78 -11.17 -15.68
CA LYS A 72 -1.64 -11.13 -17.15
C LYS A 72 -2.23 -9.84 -17.73
N SER A 73 -3.41 -9.43 -17.28
CA SER A 73 -4.07 -8.21 -17.79
C SER A 73 -3.32 -6.92 -17.42
N GLU A 74 -2.82 -6.82 -16.19
CA GLU A 74 -2.09 -5.64 -15.69
C GLU A 74 -0.68 -5.57 -16.28
N LEU A 75 -0.01 -6.71 -16.48
CA LEU A 75 1.29 -6.76 -17.19
C LEU A 75 1.17 -6.27 -18.64
N ILE A 76 0.07 -6.57 -19.34
CA ILE A 76 -0.15 -6.06 -20.69
C ILE A 76 -0.33 -4.53 -20.67
N LYS A 77 -1.09 -3.99 -19.71
CA LYS A 77 -1.26 -2.54 -19.56
C LYS A 77 0.06 -1.83 -19.25
N THR A 78 0.84 -2.35 -18.30
CA THR A 78 2.13 -1.76 -17.94
C THR A 78 3.15 -1.91 -19.07
N ARG A 79 3.09 -2.99 -19.85
CA ARG A 79 3.89 -3.16 -21.07
C ARG A 79 3.48 -2.20 -22.18
N LYS A 80 2.20 -1.84 -22.34
CA LYS A 80 1.81 -0.78 -23.27
C LYS A 80 2.38 0.58 -22.83
N ILE A 81 2.30 0.90 -21.55
CA ILE A 81 2.89 2.15 -21.03
C ILE A 81 4.41 2.17 -21.20
N THR A 82 5.10 1.05 -20.97
CA THR A 82 6.57 0.99 -20.97
C THR A 82 7.21 0.58 -22.31
N ALA A 83 6.55 -0.19 -23.18
CA ALA A 83 7.13 -0.64 -24.46
C ALA A 83 6.58 0.16 -25.65
N THR A 84 5.27 0.45 -25.70
CA THR A 84 4.73 1.41 -26.68
C THR A 84 5.04 2.85 -26.28
N GLY A 85 5.05 3.19 -24.98
CA GLY A 85 5.58 4.50 -24.51
C GLY A 85 7.08 4.69 -24.78
N VAL A 86 7.87 3.61 -24.85
CA VAL A 86 9.28 3.69 -25.28
C VAL A 86 9.42 3.84 -26.79
N LYS A 87 8.53 3.24 -27.60
CA LYS A 87 8.48 3.53 -29.04
C LYS A 87 8.09 4.99 -29.30
N SER A 88 7.14 5.56 -28.54
CA SER A 88 6.76 6.98 -28.65
C SER A 88 7.80 7.95 -28.07
N LEU A 89 8.58 7.55 -27.06
CA LEU A 89 9.72 8.36 -26.57
C LEU A 89 10.93 8.28 -27.50
N LYS A 90 11.11 7.15 -28.20
CA LYS A 90 12.10 7.07 -29.29
C LYS A 90 11.74 8.00 -30.46
N SER A 91 10.46 8.24 -30.74
CA SER A 91 10.05 9.23 -31.74
C SER A 91 10.19 10.67 -31.24
N SER A 92 10.20 10.92 -29.92
CA SER A 92 10.40 12.26 -29.33
C SER A 92 11.88 12.63 -29.11
N GLY A 93 12.83 11.93 -29.73
CA GLY A 93 14.26 12.28 -29.72
C GLY A 93 15.04 11.96 -28.43
N THR A 94 14.37 11.62 -27.32
CA THR A 94 15.02 11.27 -26.05
C THR A 94 15.39 9.78 -25.99
N LYS A 95 16.68 9.49 -26.19
CA LYS A 95 17.20 8.12 -26.08
C LYS A 95 17.17 7.64 -24.63
N ILE A 96 16.25 6.73 -24.32
CA ILE A 96 16.19 6.06 -23.01
C ILE A 96 17.30 4.99 -22.93
N THR A 97 18.06 4.99 -21.84
CA THR A 97 19.12 4.00 -21.60
C THR A 97 18.53 2.59 -21.39
N LYS A 98 19.31 1.55 -21.75
CA LYS A 98 18.91 0.14 -21.52
C LYS A 98 18.62 -0.12 -20.03
N THR A 99 19.35 0.53 -19.13
CA THR A 99 19.16 0.44 -17.67
C THR A 99 17.84 1.07 -17.23
N GLY A 100 17.51 2.26 -17.73
CA GLY A 100 16.22 2.92 -17.46
C GLY A 100 15.03 2.08 -17.93
N LEU A 101 15.16 1.43 -19.10
CA LEU A 101 14.15 0.50 -19.61
C LEU A 101 13.95 -0.70 -18.67
N ARG A 102 15.04 -1.28 -18.16
CA ARG A 102 14.99 -2.41 -17.23
C ARG A 102 14.30 -2.03 -15.92
N ILE A 103 14.64 -0.87 -15.36
CA ILE A 103 14.02 -0.33 -14.13
C ILE A 103 12.53 -0.06 -14.36
N GLY A 104 12.16 0.55 -15.48
CA GLY A 104 10.76 0.82 -15.83
C GLY A 104 9.92 -0.45 -15.96
N LYS A 105 10.46 -1.49 -16.61
CA LYS A 105 9.82 -2.81 -16.71
C LYS A 105 9.68 -3.48 -15.33
N ALA A 106 10.72 -3.44 -14.50
CA ALA A 106 10.68 -4.00 -13.15
C ALA A 106 9.62 -3.31 -12.27
N ARG A 107 9.57 -1.97 -12.29
CA ARG A 107 8.53 -1.20 -11.57
C ARG A 107 7.13 -1.50 -12.09
N GLY A 108 6.96 -1.65 -13.40
CA GLY A 108 5.69 -2.04 -14.01
C GLY A 108 5.23 -3.43 -13.55
N ALA A 109 6.15 -4.40 -13.50
CA ALA A 109 5.87 -5.74 -13.00
C ALA A 109 5.48 -5.73 -11.51
N MET A 110 6.21 -4.99 -10.68
CA MET A 110 5.90 -4.84 -9.26
C MET A 110 4.49 -4.25 -9.04
N LYS A 111 4.14 -3.17 -9.76
CA LYS A 111 2.80 -2.57 -9.67
C LYS A 111 1.70 -3.56 -10.06
N ALA A 112 1.91 -4.31 -11.16
CA ALA A 112 0.95 -5.32 -11.61
C ALA A 112 0.78 -6.45 -10.60
N ASP A 113 1.87 -6.90 -9.97
CA ASP A 113 1.85 -7.95 -8.94
C ASP A 113 1.07 -7.48 -7.69
N ILE A 114 1.35 -6.27 -7.19
CA ILE A 114 0.63 -5.71 -6.03
C ILE A 114 -0.88 -5.67 -6.30
N ILE A 115 -1.30 -5.14 -7.46
CA ILE A 115 -2.72 -5.06 -7.83
C ILE A 115 -3.35 -6.46 -7.93
N ALA A 116 -2.64 -7.41 -8.54
CA ALA A 116 -3.14 -8.78 -8.69
C ALA A 116 -3.29 -9.50 -7.34
N ARG A 117 -2.34 -9.31 -6.42
CA ARG A 117 -2.42 -9.84 -5.05
C ARG A 117 -3.60 -9.24 -4.29
N THR A 118 -3.77 -7.92 -4.32
CA THR A 118 -4.91 -7.28 -3.63
C THR A 118 -6.26 -7.78 -4.14
N GLU A 119 -6.41 -8.01 -5.44
CA GLU A 119 -7.65 -8.56 -6.00
C GLU A 119 -7.84 -10.02 -5.60
N ALA A 120 -6.77 -10.83 -5.60
CA ALA A 120 -6.82 -12.21 -5.15
C ALA A 120 -7.20 -12.34 -3.66
N ASP A 121 -6.63 -11.48 -2.81
CA ASP A 121 -6.93 -11.42 -1.38
C ASP A 121 -8.39 -11.03 -1.14
N THR A 122 -8.91 -10.03 -1.86
CA THR A 122 -10.34 -9.66 -1.76
C THR A 122 -11.27 -10.77 -2.26
N ALA A 123 -10.87 -11.54 -3.28
CA ALA A 123 -11.64 -12.69 -3.75
C ALA A 123 -11.64 -13.83 -2.72
N MET A 124 -10.50 -14.08 -2.09
CA MET A 124 -10.35 -15.05 -1.00
C MET A 124 -11.26 -14.66 0.19
N ASP A 125 -11.18 -13.40 0.63
CA ASP A 125 -11.99 -12.86 1.71
C ASP A 125 -13.48 -13.02 1.43
N ARG A 126 -13.95 -12.69 0.22
CA ARG A 126 -15.37 -12.85 -0.17
C ARG A 126 -15.84 -14.31 -0.13
N ILE A 127 -14.98 -15.26 -0.47
CA ILE A 127 -15.32 -16.68 -0.44
C ILE A 127 -15.36 -17.17 1.01
N MET A 128 -14.38 -16.80 1.80
CA MET A 128 -14.34 -17.12 3.22
C MET A 128 -15.53 -16.50 3.96
N GLU A 129 -15.94 -15.27 3.64
CA GLU A 129 -17.14 -14.64 4.19
C GLU A 129 -18.44 -15.37 3.79
N ARG A 130 -18.51 -15.91 2.57
CA ARG A 130 -19.71 -16.60 2.09
C ARG A 130 -19.93 -17.95 2.75
N TYR A 131 -18.84 -18.66 3.05
CA TYR A 131 -18.86 -20.06 3.49
C TYR A 131 -18.40 -20.25 4.94
N THR A 132 -17.89 -19.21 5.59
CA THR A 132 -17.48 -19.23 6.99
C THR A 132 -18.08 -18.05 7.74
N THR A 133 -18.49 -18.28 8.98
CA THR A 133 -19.15 -17.30 9.85
C THR A 133 -18.19 -16.23 10.40
N ARG A 134 -16.87 -16.41 10.20
CA ARG A 134 -15.81 -15.66 10.91
C ARG A 134 -15.54 -14.23 10.44
N LYS A 135 -16.14 -13.78 9.33
CA LYS A 135 -16.01 -12.39 8.85
C LYS A 135 -17.35 -11.68 8.63
N ALA A 136 -18.32 -11.88 9.51
CA ALA A 136 -19.42 -10.92 9.67
C ALA A 136 -18.93 -9.60 10.32
N LYS A 137 -17.78 -9.05 9.90
CA LYS A 137 -17.36 -7.69 10.25
C LYS A 137 -17.67 -6.76 9.09
N SER A 138 -18.94 -6.39 9.01
CA SER A 138 -19.27 -4.98 8.95
C SER A 138 -20.75 -4.85 9.22
N PHE A 139 -21.09 -4.31 10.40
CA PHE A 139 -22.15 -3.32 10.39
C PHE A 139 -21.80 -2.38 9.25
N ARG A 140 -22.50 -2.48 8.10
CA ARG A 140 -22.57 -1.36 7.18
C ARG A 140 -23.22 -0.29 8.03
N SER A 141 -22.41 0.56 8.66
CA SER A 141 -22.88 1.82 9.19
C SER A 141 -23.70 2.41 8.05
N ALA A 142 -25.01 2.56 8.26
CA ALA A 142 -25.90 3.14 7.26
C ALA A 142 -25.18 4.35 6.67
N GLU A 143 -25.16 4.50 5.34
CA GLU A 143 -24.49 5.63 4.69
C GLU A 143 -25.05 6.92 5.31
N VAL A 144 -24.28 7.50 6.25
CA VAL A 144 -24.65 8.76 6.88
C VAL A 144 -24.37 9.80 5.82
N LYS A 145 -25.44 10.25 5.14
CA LYS A 145 -25.34 11.39 4.23
C LYS A 145 -24.62 12.51 4.99
N PRO A 146 -23.47 13.03 4.51
CA PRO A 146 -22.79 14.12 5.17
C PRO A 146 -23.78 15.27 5.27
N ARG A 147 -24.14 15.67 6.50
CA ARG A 147 -24.96 16.87 6.69
C ARG A 147 -24.10 18.04 6.23
N PHE A 148 -24.59 18.82 5.27
CA PHE A 148 -23.97 20.10 4.92
C PHE A 148 -24.14 21.04 6.12
N ILE A 149 -23.09 21.17 6.92
CA ILE A 149 -23.03 22.14 8.00
C ILE A 149 -22.65 23.49 7.37
N SER A 150 -23.46 24.53 7.59
CA SER A 150 -23.15 25.90 7.15
C SER A 150 -21.85 26.39 7.77
N ASN A 151 -21.16 27.33 7.10
CA ASN A 151 -19.86 27.83 7.54
C ASN A 151 -19.92 28.53 8.92
N GLU A 152 -21.04 29.19 9.23
CA GLU A 152 -21.30 29.80 10.54
C GLU A 152 -21.34 28.77 11.67
N ASN A 153 -22.03 27.64 11.44
CA ASN A 153 -22.12 26.55 12.41
C ASN A 153 -20.77 25.82 12.59
N LYS A 154 -19.93 25.74 11.54
CA LYS A 154 -18.55 25.22 11.66
C LYS A 154 -17.68 26.14 12.52
N ALA A 155 -17.84 27.46 12.38
CA ALA A 155 -17.11 28.43 13.19
C ALA A 155 -17.55 28.39 14.67
N ALA A 156 -18.85 28.28 14.93
CA ALA A 156 -19.39 28.12 16.29
C ALA A 156 -18.90 26.83 16.99
N MET A 157 -18.62 25.77 16.22
CA MET A 157 -18.10 24.49 16.70
C MET A 157 -16.56 24.45 16.76
N GLY A 158 -15.86 25.56 16.51
CA GLY A 158 -14.40 25.65 16.58
C GLY A 158 -13.64 24.97 15.44
N PHE A 159 -14.31 24.63 14.33
CA PHE A 159 -13.71 24.04 13.13
C PHE A 159 -13.37 25.13 12.08
N THR A 160 -12.77 26.24 12.51
CA THR A 160 -12.26 27.24 11.57
C THR A 160 -10.96 26.73 10.92
N THR A 161 -10.79 27.01 9.62
CA THR A 161 -9.55 26.73 8.87
C THR A 161 -8.35 27.53 9.38
N GLU A 162 -8.59 28.53 10.21
CA GLU A 162 -7.57 29.31 10.89
C GLU A 162 -7.19 28.66 12.23
N ARG A 163 -6.69 27.42 12.18
CA ARG A 163 -5.64 27.09 13.15
C ARG A 163 -4.44 27.95 12.79
N LYS A 164 -4.31 29.10 13.46
CA LYS A 164 -3.02 29.76 13.64
C LYS A 164 -2.17 28.82 14.48
N PHE A 165 -1.66 27.75 13.86
CA PHE A 165 -0.46 27.10 14.35
C PHE A 165 0.56 28.22 14.48
N ALA A 166 1.06 28.44 15.69
CA ALA A 166 2.23 29.28 15.92
C ALA A 166 3.26 28.98 14.83
N PRO A 167 4.05 29.97 14.35
CA PRO A 167 4.99 29.79 13.25
C PRO A 167 6.06 28.78 13.65
N SER A 168 5.71 27.50 13.53
CA SER A 168 6.56 26.35 13.71
C SER A 168 7.30 26.22 12.40
N ALA A 169 8.59 26.53 12.47
CA ALA A 169 9.63 26.32 11.48
C ALA A 169 9.15 26.23 10.03
N LYS A 170 9.43 27.28 9.22
CA LYS A 170 9.27 27.26 7.76
C LYS A 170 9.64 25.87 7.22
N VAL A 171 8.65 25.12 6.76
CA VAL A 171 8.86 23.82 6.13
C VAL A 171 9.71 24.11 4.90
N ALA A 172 10.93 23.58 4.87
CA ALA A 172 11.88 23.81 3.80
C ALA A 172 11.20 23.51 2.45
N THR A 173 11.13 24.53 1.59
CA THR A 173 10.55 24.35 0.27
C THR A 173 11.49 23.50 -0.58
N GLN A 174 10.97 22.91 -1.64
CA GLN A 174 11.78 22.06 -2.52
C GLN A 174 12.98 22.83 -3.11
N GLU A 175 12.85 24.14 -3.27
CA GLU A 175 13.92 25.05 -3.69
C GLU A 175 15.03 25.19 -2.64
N ASP A 176 14.66 25.26 -1.35
CA ASP A 176 15.62 25.30 -0.23
C ASP A 176 16.42 23.99 -0.14
N ILE A 177 15.76 22.85 -0.36
CA ILE A 177 16.40 21.53 -0.41
C ILE A 177 17.37 21.44 -1.60
N TYR A 178 16.98 21.99 -2.77
CA TYR A 178 17.87 22.04 -3.94
C TYR A 178 19.05 23.00 -3.75
N ALA A 179 18.84 24.12 -3.04
CA ALA A 179 19.90 25.07 -2.71
C ALA A 179 20.92 24.46 -1.73
N LEU A 180 20.45 23.76 -0.70
CA LEU A 180 21.28 23.01 0.25
C LEU A 180 22.07 21.90 -0.46
N ALA A 181 21.43 21.12 -1.33
CA ALA A 181 22.11 20.07 -2.09
C ALA A 181 23.18 20.63 -3.06
N ARG A 182 22.98 21.85 -3.58
CA ARG A 182 24.01 22.54 -4.41
C ARG A 182 25.16 23.07 -3.57
N SER A 183 24.91 23.60 -2.38
CA SER A 183 25.97 24.09 -1.48
C SER A 183 26.83 22.93 -0.96
N GLU A 184 26.22 21.79 -0.58
CA GLU A 184 26.93 20.59 -0.14
C GLU A 184 27.81 19.96 -1.24
N ARG A 185 27.36 20.02 -2.51
CA ARG A 185 28.17 19.57 -3.66
C ARG A 185 29.41 20.44 -3.89
N LYS A 186 29.37 21.74 -3.57
CA LYS A 186 30.58 22.59 -3.66
C LYS A 186 31.60 22.28 -2.55
N VAL A 187 31.15 21.79 -1.40
CA VAL A 187 32.05 21.41 -0.28
C VAL A 187 32.74 20.07 -0.53
N LYS A 188 32.04 19.08 -1.12
CA LYS A 188 32.59 17.72 -1.35
C LYS A 188 33.68 17.60 -2.43
N TYR A 189 33.95 18.65 -3.22
CA TYR A 189 34.98 18.61 -4.27
C TYR A 189 36.15 19.60 -4.08
N LYS A 190 36.34 20.17 -2.90
CA LYS A 190 37.70 20.61 -2.52
C LYS A 190 38.47 19.38 -2.10
N LYS A 191 39.10 18.69 -3.06
CA LYS A 191 40.10 17.65 -2.76
C LYS A 191 41.10 18.26 -1.76
N PRO A 192 41.39 17.61 -0.62
CA PRO A 192 42.50 18.06 0.22
C PRO A 192 43.74 18.08 -0.66
N LYS A 193 44.50 19.19 -0.64
CA LYS A 193 45.85 19.22 -1.21
C LYS A 193 46.70 18.28 -0.37
N ILE A 194 46.72 17.00 -0.74
CA ILE A 194 47.66 16.02 -0.21
C ILE A 194 49.02 16.51 -0.69
N LYS A 195 49.81 17.10 0.22
CA LYS A 195 51.24 17.26 -0.01
C LYS A 195 51.79 15.83 -0.08
N THR A 196 52.04 15.32 -1.27
CA THR A 196 52.80 14.09 -1.45
C THR A 196 54.23 14.39 -0.99
N SER A 197 54.54 14.11 0.28
CA SER A 197 55.93 13.85 0.64
C SER A 197 56.31 12.60 -0.14
N LYS A 198 57.18 12.75 -1.13
CA LYS A 198 57.83 11.62 -1.77
C LYS A 198 58.56 10.89 -0.64
N SER A 199 58.15 9.66 -0.33
CA SER A 199 58.84 8.84 0.66
C SER A 199 60.26 8.58 0.15
N ASN A 200 61.24 9.01 0.93
CA ASN A 200 62.68 8.85 0.67
C ASN A 200 63.14 7.39 0.94
N PHE A 201 62.27 6.42 0.67
CA PHE A 201 62.53 5.02 0.98
C PHE A 201 63.77 4.50 0.25
N GLN A 202 64.02 4.96 -0.99
CA GLN A 202 65.21 4.56 -1.73
C GLN A 202 66.52 5.12 -1.16
N THR A 203 66.52 6.33 -0.61
CA THR A 203 67.70 6.94 0.01
C THR A 203 67.94 6.36 1.41
N GLU A 204 66.89 6.11 2.18
CA GLU A 204 66.97 5.47 3.48
C GLU A 204 67.44 4.00 3.35
N PHE A 205 66.93 3.26 2.36
CA PHE A 205 67.30 1.86 2.12
C PHE A 205 68.75 1.73 1.62
N LYS A 206 69.21 2.63 0.74
CA LYS A 206 70.62 2.69 0.34
C LYS A 206 71.54 3.02 1.52
N SER A 207 71.12 3.94 2.40
CA SER A 207 71.89 4.28 3.60
C SER A 207 72.02 3.10 4.58
N TYR A 208 70.97 2.29 4.69
CA TYR A 208 70.93 1.10 5.53
C TYR A 208 71.86 0.00 5.02
N ILE A 209 71.81 -0.29 3.70
CA ILE A 209 72.71 -1.25 3.07
C ILE A 209 74.17 -0.82 3.23
N SER A 210 74.50 0.47 3.03
CA SER A 210 75.88 0.96 3.20
C SER A 210 76.38 0.93 4.65
N LYS A 211 75.48 0.92 5.64
CA LYS A 211 75.84 0.84 7.06
C LYS A 211 76.07 -0.59 7.52
N GLU A 212 75.25 -1.54 7.07
CA GLU A 212 75.37 -2.94 7.49
C GLU A 212 76.40 -3.73 6.67
N PHE A 213 76.55 -3.41 5.39
CA PHE A 213 77.54 -4.01 4.52
C PHE A 213 78.59 -2.94 4.19
N LYS A 214 79.61 -2.81 5.04
CA LYS A 214 80.79 -1.99 4.74
C LYS A 214 81.48 -2.54 3.49
N LEU A 215 81.15 -1.97 2.32
CA LEU A 215 81.96 -2.00 1.11
C LEU A 215 82.70 -0.67 1.00
#